data_AF-A0AAN7HFL5-F1
#
_entry.id   AF-A0AAN7HFL5-F1
#
_cell.length_a   1.000
_cell.length_b   1.000
_cell.length_c   1.000
_cell.angle_alpha   90.00
_cell.angle_beta   90.00
_cell.angle_gamma   90.00
#
_symmetry.space_group_name_H-M   'P 1'
#
loop_
_entity.id
_entity.type
_entity.pdbx_description
1 polymer ?
#
loop_
_entity_poly.entity_id
_entity_poly.type
_entity_poly.pdbx_seq_one_letter_code
_entity_poly.pdbx_strand_id
1 'polypeptide(L)'
;MHHQQEHLSSEFRNYPFLTGEEFAEVCHHLERRYCQATLGPVRRRWKLRVCSALNTAFALGPEYSTFLQIVRPLEGEVDDDGDLSRFLDDLSFDDHGGHRHRGTEQIDEEMEGVEAGREVLEAEEADQAVLSRKHNPPAAVSIGHVRYEIHLHPTYQAPCLWFSLHDLPVDEQALNIDTVFRRLVPEQYKKGLRGSAGGIGGISVDHHPVTGVPSFFVHPCLLGEAMAKFDCSKENYLMVWLGLVGGCVGLWVPAEMALET
;
A
#
# COMPACT_ATOMS: atom_id res chain seq x y z
N MET A 1 24.16 -19.65 31.95
CA MET A 1 23.82 -18.22 31.89
C MET A 1 22.65 -18.09 30.94
N HIS A 2 21.43 -18.02 31.46
CA HIS A 2 20.24 -17.82 30.63
C HIS A 2 20.17 -16.35 30.27
N HIS A 3 20.38 -16.00 29.00
CA HIS A 3 19.98 -14.70 28.50
C HIS A 3 18.46 -14.62 28.57
N GLN A 4 17.98 -13.75 29.46
CA GLN A 4 16.58 -13.36 29.52
C GLN A 4 16.34 -12.52 28.25
N GLN A 5 15.66 -13.11 27.27
CA GLN A 5 15.26 -12.39 26.07
C GLN A 5 14.16 -11.42 26.50
N GLU A 6 14.50 -10.14 26.63
CA GLU A 6 13.51 -9.09 26.91
C GLU A 6 12.55 -9.02 25.72
N HIS A 7 11.25 -9.20 26.00
CA HIS A 7 10.20 -9.15 25.00
C HIS A 7 10.01 -7.69 24.58
N LEU A 8 10.17 -7.36 23.30
CA LEU A 8 10.13 -5.97 22.83
C LEU A 8 8.78 -5.29 23.12
N SER A 9 7.70 -6.07 23.12
CA SER A 9 6.37 -5.57 23.42
C SER A 9 6.19 -5.14 24.89
N SER A 10 7.15 -5.44 25.78
CA SER A 10 7.15 -4.96 27.17
C SER A 10 7.37 -3.45 27.29
N GLU A 11 7.81 -2.78 26.21
CA GLU A 11 7.86 -1.32 26.10
C GLU A 11 6.47 -0.67 26.20
N PHE A 12 5.41 -1.42 25.90
CA PHE A 12 4.03 -0.94 25.92
C PHE A 12 3.31 -1.27 27.23
N ARG A 13 2.37 -0.41 27.62
CA ARG A 13 1.48 -0.61 28.76
C ARG A 13 0.48 -1.75 28.53
N ASN A 14 -0.05 -1.88 27.32
CA ASN A 14 -1.11 -2.85 27.01
C ASN A 14 -1.03 -3.38 25.57
N TYR A 15 0.12 -3.93 25.16
CA TYR A 15 0.30 -4.47 23.81
C TYR A 15 -0.78 -5.50 23.43
N PRO A 16 -1.36 -5.45 22.21
CA PRO A 16 -1.03 -4.59 21.06
C PRO A 16 -1.78 -3.25 21.04
N PHE A 17 -2.52 -2.94 22.09
CA PHE A 17 -3.28 -1.70 22.23
C PHE A 17 -2.39 -0.55 22.67
N LEU A 18 -2.76 0.66 22.25
CA LEU A 18 -2.00 1.87 22.45
C LEU A 18 -2.81 2.89 23.24
N THR A 19 -2.16 3.49 24.24
CA THR A 19 -2.61 4.76 24.80
C THR A 19 -2.37 5.91 23.80
N GLY A 20 -2.97 7.08 24.04
CA GLY A 20 -2.72 8.26 23.20
C GLY A 20 -1.26 8.71 23.18
N GLU A 21 -0.55 8.57 24.30
CA GLU A 21 0.88 8.88 24.42
C GLU A 21 1.72 7.90 23.60
N GLU A 22 1.47 6.60 23.74
CA GLU A 22 2.18 5.57 22.96
C GLU A 22 1.90 5.70 21.47
N PHE A 23 0.66 6.03 21.09
CA PHE A 23 0.33 6.27 19.69
C PHE A 23 1.10 7.47 19.11
N ALA A 24 1.20 8.57 19.85
CA ALA A 24 2.01 9.72 19.45
C ALA A 24 3.50 9.35 19.32
N GLU A 25 4.02 8.57 20.28
CA GLU A 25 5.40 8.07 20.27
C GLU A 25 5.70 7.23 19.03
N VAL A 26 4.88 6.21 18.72
CA VAL A 26 5.10 5.36 17.54
C VAL A 26 4.94 6.14 16.22
N CYS A 27 4.07 7.17 16.17
CA CYS A 27 3.97 8.07 15.01
C CYS A 27 5.29 8.83 14.77
N HIS A 28 5.90 9.37 15.82
CA HIS A 28 7.18 10.06 15.72
C HIS A 28 8.34 9.12 15.38
N HIS A 29 8.33 7.88 15.86
CA HIS A 29 9.30 6.88 15.43
C HIS A 29 9.24 6.62 13.92
N LEU A 30 8.04 6.44 13.37
CA LEU A 30 7.87 6.23 11.93
C LEU A 30 8.30 7.46 11.11
N GLU A 31 7.97 8.67 11.56
CA GLU A 31 8.42 9.90 10.91
C GLU A 31 9.93 10.09 10.96
N ARG A 32 10.56 9.81 12.10
CA ARG A 32 12.01 9.84 12.24
C ARG A 32 12.66 8.88 11.25
N ARG A 33 12.15 7.65 11.16
CA ARG A 33 12.61 6.64 10.20
C ARG A 33 12.47 7.13 8.76
N TYR A 34 11.31 7.70 8.40
CA TYR A 34 11.10 8.32 7.08
C TYR A 34 12.08 9.48 6.79
N CYS A 35 12.39 10.31 7.79
CA CYS A 35 13.33 11.42 7.65
C CYS A 35 14.78 10.93 7.46
N GLN A 36 15.16 9.86 8.12
CA GLN A 36 16.52 9.29 8.06
C GLN A 36 16.75 8.42 6.81
N ALA A 37 15.70 7.80 6.26
CA ALA A 37 15.81 6.90 5.11
C ALA A 37 16.31 7.60 3.83
N THR A 38 17.19 6.93 3.08
CA THR A 38 17.71 7.44 1.80
C THR A 38 16.76 7.10 0.64
N LEU A 39 15.60 7.75 0.62
CA LEU A 39 14.50 7.48 -0.33
C LEU A 39 14.76 7.94 -1.78
N GLY A 40 15.83 8.69 -2.05
CA GLY A 40 16.13 9.20 -3.39
C GLY A 40 14.93 9.90 -4.07
N PRO A 41 14.59 9.55 -5.33
CA PRO A 41 13.42 10.10 -6.05
C PRO A 41 12.07 9.81 -5.39
N VAL A 42 11.95 8.71 -4.62
CA VAL A 42 10.70 8.28 -3.98
C VAL A 42 10.19 9.34 -3.01
N ARG A 43 11.09 10.08 -2.32
CA ARG A 43 10.75 11.15 -1.38
C ARG A 43 9.83 12.23 -1.96
N ARG A 44 9.89 12.47 -3.27
CA ARG A 44 9.03 13.47 -3.94
C ARG A 44 7.61 12.98 -4.17
N ARG A 45 7.45 11.66 -4.32
CA ARG A 45 6.19 10.99 -4.65
C ARG A 45 5.51 10.42 -3.41
N TRP A 46 6.26 9.98 -2.40
CA TRP A 46 5.72 9.40 -1.17
C TRP A 46 6.09 10.30 0.00
N LYS A 47 5.09 11.02 0.52
CA LYS A 47 5.28 12.02 1.58
C LYS A 47 4.60 11.55 2.85
N LEU A 48 5.36 11.46 3.93
CA LEU A 48 4.87 11.19 5.27
C LEU A 48 5.12 12.39 6.18
N ARG A 49 4.15 12.67 7.05
CA ARG A 49 4.27 13.68 8.12
C ARG A 49 3.40 13.31 9.32
N VAL A 50 3.84 13.69 10.51
CA VAL A 50 3.02 13.69 11.72
C VAL A 50 2.25 15.00 11.79
N CYS A 51 1.00 14.92 12.19
CA CYS A 51 0.08 16.04 12.31
C CYS A 51 -0.60 16.02 13.68
N SER A 52 -1.09 17.17 14.10
CA SER A 52 -1.91 17.30 15.31
C SER A 52 -3.15 18.10 14.97
N ALA A 53 -4.30 17.67 15.47
CA ALA A 53 -5.58 18.34 15.28
C ALA A 53 -6.35 18.41 16.59
N LEU A 54 -7.16 19.46 16.75
CA LEU A 54 -8.03 19.60 17.90
C LEU A 54 -8.99 18.41 17.97
N ASN A 55 -9.10 17.80 19.14
CA ASN A 55 -9.99 16.68 19.35
C ASN A 55 -11.43 17.21 19.48
N THR A 56 -12.25 16.97 18.45
CA THR A 56 -13.66 17.39 18.43
C THR A 56 -14.58 16.41 19.17
N ALA A 57 -14.07 15.26 19.60
CA ALA A 57 -14.82 14.39 20.50
C ALA A 57 -14.80 15.01 21.91
N PHE A 58 -15.90 15.68 22.27
CA PHE A 58 -16.13 16.41 23.52
C PHE A 58 -16.08 15.56 24.82
N ALA A 59 -15.39 14.42 24.84
CA ALA A 59 -15.32 13.51 25.98
C ALA A 59 -13.86 13.20 26.38
N LEU A 60 -13.45 13.72 27.54
CA LEU A 60 -12.43 13.19 28.45
C LEU A 60 -11.09 12.70 27.84
N GLY A 61 -10.55 13.44 26.86
CA GLY A 61 -9.26 13.15 26.24
C GLY A 61 -8.36 14.39 26.14
N PRO A 62 -7.11 14.23 25.66
CA PRO A 62 -6.24 15.37 25.37
C PRO A 62 -6.89 16.32 24.35
N GLU A 63 -6.63 17.62 24.50
CA GLU A 63 -7.18 18.69 23.65
C GLU A 63 -6.82 18.49 22.17
N TYR A 64 -5.68 17.86 21.90
CA TYR A 64 -5.19 17.55 20.56
C TYR A 64 -5.00 16.04 20.39
N SER A 65 -5.32 15.55 19.20
CA SER A 65 -5.03 14.20 18.74
C SER A 65 -3.85 14.25 17.75
N THR A 66 -2.88 13.35 17.95
CA THR A 66 -1.80 13.12 16.99
C THR A 66 -2.26 12.11 15.95
N PHE A 67 -1.92 12.33 14.69
CA PHE A 67 -2.19 11.39 13.60
C PHE A 67 -1.08 11.47 12.56
N LEU A 68 -0.96 10.44 11.74
CA LEU A 68 0.07 10.36 10.70
C LEU A 68 -0.58 10.45 9.33
N GLN A 69 -0.05 11.29 8.45
CA GLN A 69 -0.56 11.47 7.09
C GLN A 69 0.47 10.98 6.07
N ILE A 70 0.03 10.15 5.12
CA ILE A 70 0.82 9.68 3.99
C ILE A 70 0.11 10.10 2.70
N VAL A 71 0.86 10.69 1.76
CA VAL A 71 0.35 11.05 0.43
C VAL A 71 1.22 10.40 -0.63
N ARG A 72 0.59 9.72 -1.59
CA ARG A 72 1.25 9.21 -2.79
C ARG A 72 0.42 9.47 -4.05
N PRO A 73 1.04 9.62 -5.24
CA PRO A 73 0.31 9.70 -6.49
C PRO A 73 -0.40 8.37 -6.78
N LEU A 74 -1.52 8.46 -7.48
CA LEU A 74 -2.12 7.31 -8.14
C LEU A 74 -1.33 7.06 -9.44
N GLU A 75 -0.93 5.81 -9.64
CA GLU A 75 -0.33 5.41 -10.91
C GLU A 75 -1.45 5.41 -11.97
N GLY A 76 -1.17 6.04 -13.11
CA GLY A 76 -2.02 5.88 -14.29
C GLY A 76 -1.95 4.44 -14.77
N GLU A 77 -2.96 4.01 -15.54
CA GLU A 77 -2.84 2.81 -16.38
C GLU A 77 -1.72 3.11 -17.39
N VAL A 78 -0.50 2.70 -17.02
CA VAL A 78 0.58 2.54 -17.98
C VAL A 78 0.30 1.16 -18.57
N ASP A 79 0.17 1.09 -19.90
CA ASP A 79 0.11 -0.18 -20.60
C ASP A 79 1.23 -1.09 -20.06
N ASP A 80 0.82 -2.25 -19.57
CA ASP A 80 1.59 -3.39 -19.08
C ASP A 80 3.10 -3.37 -19.39
N ASP A 81 3.90 -2.71 -18.55
CA ASP A 81 5.31 -3.04 -18.40
C ASP A 81 5.43 -3.87 -17.12
N GLY A 82 5.36 -5.19 -17.30
CA GLY A 82 5.29 -6.25 -16.27
C GLY A 82 6.49 -6.37 -15.33
N ASP A 83 7.09 -5.25 -14.91
CA ASP A 83 8.24 -5.23 -14.01
C ASP A 83 7.80 -5.50 -12.56
N LEU A 84 6.66 -4.94 -12.11
CA LEU A 84 6.13 -5.22 -10.77
C LEU A 84 5.53 -6.63 -10.63
N SER A 85 4.98 -7.20 -11.70
CA SER A 85 4.46 -8.58 -11.69
C SER A 85 5.58 -9.60 -11.47
N ARG A 86 6.78 -9.34 -12.01
CA ARG A 86 7.94 -10.23 -11.86
C ARG A 86 8.46 -10.28 -10.43
N PHE A 87 8.36 -9.17 -9.68
CA PHE A 87 8.72 -9.16 -8.26
C PHE A 87 7.71 -9.89 -7.36
N LEU A 88 6.45 -10.05 -7.81
CA LEU A 88 5.43 -10.78 -7.06
C LEU A 88 5.53 -12.30 -7.26
N ASP A 89 5.94 -12.75 -8.44
CA ASP A 89 6.18 -14.18 -8.69
C ASP A 89 7.36 -14.73 -7.86
N ASP A 90 8.35 -13.89 -7.53
CA ASP A 90 9.55 -14.29 -6.78
C ASP A 90 9.32 -14.39 -5.25
N LEU A 91 8.14 -13.99 -4.76
CA LEU A 91 7.76 -14.05 -3.34
C LEU A 91 6.68 -15.11 -3.04
N SER A 92 6.35 -15.97 -4.00
CA SER A 92 5.46 -17.11 -3.76
C SER A 92 6.18 -18.14 -2.89
N PHE A 93 5.83 -18.15 -1.60
CA PHE A 93 6.25 -19.18 -0.65
C PHE A 93 5.63 -20.52 -1.04
N ASP A 94 6.44 -21.42 -1.60
CA ASP A 94 6.14 -22.84 -1.73
C ASP A 94 6.00 -23.46 -0.33
N ASP A 95 4.81 -23.94 0.02
CA ASP A 95 4.66 -25.05 0.96
C ASP A 95 3.83 -26.18 0.36
N HIS A 96 4.35 -27.38 0.58
CA HIS A 96 4.07 -28.63 -0.10
C HIS A 96 2.75 -29.28 0.33
N GLY A 97 1.98 -29.74 -0.66
CA GLY A 97 0.84 -30.63 -0.43
C GLY A 97 0.49 -31.42 -1.67
N GLY A 98 1.29 -32.45 -1.99
CA GLY A 98 1.13 -33.24 -3.20
C GLY A 98 -0.17 -34.03 -3.27
N HIS A 99 -0.75 -34.10 -4.47
CA HIS A 99 -1.57 -35.23 -4.90
C HIS A 99 -1.37 -35.52 -6.38
N ARG A 100 -0.95 -36.76 -6.66
CA ARG A 100 -0.76 -37.37 -7.98
C ARG A 100 -2.10 -37.67 -8.67
N HIS A 101 -2.21 -37.33 -9.95
CA HIS A 101 -3.03 -37.98 -10.99
C HIS A 101 -2.49 -37.47 -12.34
N ARG A 102 -1.79 -38.21 -13.22
CA ARG A 102 -1.95 -39.51 -13.93
C ARG A 102 -3.10 -39.54 -14.96
N GLY A 103 -2.71 -39.52 -16.25
CA GLY A 103 -3.52 -39.82 -17.46
C GLY A 103 -4.28 -38.60 -17.97
N THR A 104 -4.27 -38.19 -19.25
CA THR A 104 -4.48 -38.93 -20.52
C THR A 104 -4.10 -38.02 -21.70
N GLU A 105 -3.31 -38.50 -22.67
CA GLU A 105 -3.69 -38.74 -24.11
C GLU A 105 -4.02 -37.46 -24.92
N GLN A 106 -3.10 -37.01 -25.77
CA GLN A 106 -3.05 -37.27 -27.24
C GLN A 106 -4.25 -36.69 -28.01
N ILE A 107 -4.02 -35.59 -28.73
CA ILE A 107 -4.57 -35.37 -30.08
C ILE A 107 -3.54 -34.51 -30.85
N ASP A 108 -2.92 -35.12 -31.85
CA ASP A 108 -2.16 -34.47 -32.92
C ASP A 108 -3.14 -33.93 -33.95
N GLU A 109 -3.02 -32.68 -34.41
CA GLU A 109 -3.38 -32.31 -35.79
C GLU A 109 -2.42 -31.22 -36.29
N GLU A 110 -1.68 -31.63 -37.33
CA GLU A 110 -0.73 -30.86 -38.12
C GLU A 110 -1.47 -29.92 -39.09
N MET A 111 -0.93 -28.72 -39.35
CA MET A 111 -1.11 -28.06 -40.65
C MET A 111 0.12 -27.22 -41.00
N GLU A 112 0.79 -27.65 -42.06
CA GLU A 112 1.98 -27.06 -42.68
C GLU A 112 1.68 -25.79 -43.50
N GLY A 113 2.71 -24.93 -43.58
CA GLY A 113 3.16 -24.34 -44.84
C GLY A 113 2.53 -23.02 -45.30
N VAL A 114 3.31 -21.95 -45.43
CA VAL A 114 3.88 -21.46 -46.71
C VAL A 114 4.92 -20.36 -46.40
N GLU A 115 6.15 -20.58 -46.87
CA GLU A 115 7.25 -19.61 -46.92
C GLU A 115 7.18 -18.69 -48.15
N ALA A 116 7.91 -17.58 -48.02
CA ALA A 116 8.67 -16.87 -49.05
C ALA A 116 7.97 -15.77 -49.89
N GLY A 117 8.59 -14.58 -49.85
CA GLY A 117 8.27 -13.45 -50.73
C GLY A 117 9.16 -12.23 -50.51
N ARG A 118 10.45 -12.38 -50.74
CA ARG A 118 11.50 -11.34 -50.75
C ARG A 118 11.31 -10.39 -51.94
N GLU A 119 11.36 -9.08 -51.72
CA GLU A 119 11.87 -8.14 -52.74
C GLU A 119 12.38 -6.82 -52.13
N VAL A 120 13.54 -6.40 -52.65
CA VAL A 120 14.41 -5.29 -52.22
C VAL A 120 14.35 -4.25 -53.32
N LEU A 121 13.98 -2.99 -53.02
CA LEU A 121 14.14 -1.86 -53.94
C LEU A 121 14.64 -0.62 -53.21
N GLU A 122 15.58 0.05 -53.88
CA GLU A 122 16.56 1.01 -53.39
C GLU A 122 16.05 2.45 -53.24
N ALA A 123 16.80 3.19 -52.40
CA ALA A 123 17.14 4.61 -52.50
C ALA A 123 16.02 5.66 -52.37
N GLU A 124 16.00 6.38 -51.25
CA GLU A 124 16.13 7.84 -51.22
C GLU A 124 16.85 8.27 -49.93
N GLU A 125 18.01 8.91 -50.08
CA GLU A 125 18.80 9.54 -49.03
C GLU A 125 18.13 10.87 -48.65
N ALA A 126 17.24 10.85 -47.65
CA ALA A 126 16.65 12.05 -47.07
C ALA A 126 17.24 12.30 -45.69
N ASP A 127 18.15 13.28 -45.65
CA ASP A 127 18.77 13.87 -44.47
C ASP A 127 17.69 14.38 -43.50
N GLN A 128 17.31 13.55 -42.52
CA GLN A 128 16.42 13.93 -41.44
C GLN A 128 17.24 14.10 -40.17
N ALA A 129 17.66 15.35 -39.96
CA ALA A 129 18.36 15.80 -38.76
C ALA A 129 17.73 15.21 -37.50
N VAL A 130 18.51 14.35 -36.84
CA VAL A 130 18.20 13.70 -35.58
C VAL A 130 18.05 14.76 -34.49
N LEU A 131 16.83 15.23 -34.26
CA LEU A 131 16.46 15.77 -32.96
C LEU A 131 16.49 14.58 -32.00
N SER A 132 17.64 14.36 -31.37
CA SER A 132 17.75 13.57 -30.16
C SER A 132 16.89 14.23 -29.09
N ARG A 133 15.57 14.03 -29.16
CA ARG A 133 14.70 14.04 -27.99
C ARG A 133 15.35 13.01 -27.10
N LYS A 134 16.11 13.49 -26.11
CA LYS A 134 16.35 12.73 -24.89
C LYS A 134 14.97 12.21 -24.51
N HIS A 135 14.76 10.92 -24.74
CA HIS A 135 13.54 10.23 -24.38
C HIS A 135 13.57 10.21 -22.86
N ASN A 136 13.18 11.33 -22.26
CA ASN A 136 12.76 11.33 -20.88
C ASN A 136 11.61 10.34 -20.89
N PRO A 137 11.70 9.21 -20.17
CA PRO A 137 10.55 8.33 -20.03
C PRO A 137 9.37 9.22 -19.63
N PRO A 138 8.19 9.07 -20.26
CA PRO A 138 7.04 9.91 -19.94
C PRO A 138 6.89 9.86 -18.42
N ALA A 139 7.05 11.02 -17.78
CA ALA A 139 6.83 11.13 -16.35
C ALA A 139 5.43 10.58 -16.13
N ALA A 140 5.33 9.43 -15.45
CA ALA A 140 4.08 8.72 -15.25
C ALA A 140 3.00 9.76 -14.92
N VAL A 141 2.02 9.91 -15.82
CA VAL A 141 1.02 10.95 -15.70
C VAL A 141 0.22 10.60 -14.46
N SER A 142 0.42 11.38 -13.39
CA SER A 142 -0.29 11.21 -12.13
C SER A 142 -1.74 11.57 -12.37
N ILE A 143 -2.62 10.57 -12.38
CA ILE A 143 -4.07 10.74 -12.59
C ILE A 143 -4.81 11.22 -11.32
N GLY A 144 -4.05 11.57 -10.27
CA GLY A 144 -4.55 12.02 -8.99
C GLY A 144 -3.60 11.60 -7.88
N HIS A 145 -4.04 11.71 -6.64
CA HIS A 145 -3.31 11.22 -5.48
C HIS A 145 -4.24 10.61 -4.45
N VAL A 146 -3.68 9.75 -3.61
CA VAL A 146 -4.37 9.22 -2.43
C VAL A 146 -3.72 9.80 -1.18
N ARG A 147 -4.57 10.22 -0.25
CA ARG A 147 -4.19 10.64 1.10
C ARG A 147 -4.65 9.56 2.07
N TYR A 148 -3.70 8.99 2.80
CA TYR A 148 -3.94 8.11 3.93
C TYR A 148 -3.70 8.88 5.22
N GLU A 149 -4.50 8.58 6.24
CA GLU A 149 -4.35 9.10 7.58
C GLU A 149 -4.49 7.95 8.60
N ILE A 150 -3.58 7.89 9.55
CA ILE A 150 -3.59 6.89 10.62
C ILE A 150 -3.99 7.60 11.90
N HIS A 151 -5.16 7.23 12.43
CA HIS A 151 -5.73 7.80 13.66
C HIS A 151 -5.82 6.71 14.73
N LEU A 152 -5.65 7.08 16.00
CA LEU A 152 -5.94 6.16 17.11
C LEU A 152 -7.45 6.00 17.26
N HIS A 153 -7.96 4.78 17.12
CA HIS A 153 -9.37 4.52 17.34
C HIS A 153 -9.68 4.49 18.86
N PRO A 154 -10.65 5.29 19.37
CA PRO A 154 -10.88 5.43 20.81
C PRO A 154 -11.35 4.13 21.48
N THR A 155 -12.23 3.37 20.84
CA THR A 155 -12.77 2.11 21.39
C THR A 155 -11.78 0.95 21.32
N TYR A 156 -11.17 0.71 20.15
CA TYR A 156 -10.25 -0.41 19.96
C TYR A 156 -8.85 -0.14 20.50
N GLN A 157 -8.51 1.12 20.84
CA GLN A 157 -7.16 1.51 21.27
C GLN A 157 -6.09 1.01 20.30
N ALA A 158 -6.37 1.05 19.01
CA ALA A 158 -5.49 0.57 17.94
C ALA A 158 -5.51 1.57 16.77
N PRO A 159 -4.46 1.61 15.94
CA PRO A 159 -4.47 2.49 14.78
C PRO A 159 -5.55 2.08 13.77
N CYS A 160 -6.14 3.08 13.13
CA CYS A 160 -7.16 2.95 12.10
C CYS A 160 -6.72 3.70 10.84
N LEU A 161 -6.75 3.01 9.69
CA LEU A 161 -6.34 3.57 8.40
C LEU A 161 -7.53 4.23 7.71
N TRP A 162 -7.51 5.56 7.62
CA TRP A 162 -8.42 6.37 6.83
C TRP A 162 -7.78 6.73 5.50
N PHE A 163 -8.59 6.89 4.45
CA PHE A 163 -8.08 7.33 3.17
C PHE A 163 -9.12 8.02 2.27
N SER A 164 -8.62 8.84 1.36
CA SER A 164 -9.41 9.57 0.37
C SER A 164 -8.62 9.76 -0.92
N LEU A 165 -9.32 9.69 -2.05
CA LEU A 165 -8.77 9.98 -3.37
C LEU A 165 -8.99 11.46 -3.70
N HIS A 166 -8.02 12.08 -4.37
CA HIS A 166 -8.01 13.50 -4.71
C HIS A 166 -7.51 13.70 -6.14
N ASP A 167 -7.91 14.82 -6.74
CA ASP A 167 -7.49 15.25 -8.08
C ASP A 167 -7.72 14.19 -9.17
N LEU A 168 -8.81 13.44 -9.05
CA LEU A 168 -9.20 12.41 -10.00
C LEU A 168 -9.68 13.02 -11.33
N PRO A 169 -9.69 12.24 -12.43
CA PRO A 169 -10.33 12.62 -13.68
C PRO A 169 -11.80 13.00 -13.48
N VAL A 170 -12.34 13.84 -14.37
CA VAL A 170 -13.69 14.43 -14.23
C VAL A 170 -14.80 13.37 -14.19
N ASP A 171 -14.57 12.22 -14.82
CA ASP A 171 -15.48 11.08 -14.86
C ASP A 171 -15.43 10.20 -13.60
N GLU A 172 -14.48 10.45 -12.69
CA GLU A 172 -14.27 9.65 -11.48
C GLU A 172 -14.65 10.38 -10.21
N GLN A 173 -15.43 9.71 -9.36
CA GLN A 173 -15.84 10.24 -8.07
C GLN A 173 -14.90 9.74 -6.97
N ALA A 174 -14.42 10.67 -6.14
CA ALA A 174 -13.52 10.39 -5.02
C ALA A 174 -14.14 9.49 -3.94
N LEU A 175 -15.44 9.66 -3.67
CA LEU A 175 -16.21 8.86 -2.72
C LEU A 175 -17.02 7.78 -3.45
N ASN A 176 -16.34 6.93 -4.23
CA ASN A 176 -16.95 5.79 -4.88
C ASN A 176 -16.10 4.54 -4.62
N ILE A 177 -16.75 3.51 -4.06
CA ILE A 177 -16.09 2.24 -3.72
C ILE A 177 -15.54 1.54 -4.96
N ASP A 178 -16.20 1.61 -6.12
CA ASP A 178 -15.70 1.02 -7.36
C ASP A 178 -14.43 1.71 -7.85
N THR A 179 -14.31 3.03 -7.64
CA THR A 179 -13.07 3.77 -7.89
C THR A 179 -11.94 3.27 -6.98
N VAL A 180 -12.21 3.05 -5.69
CA VAL A 180 -11.24 2.48 -4.74
C VAL A 180 -10.78 1.10 -5.21
N PHE A 181 -11.72 0.21 -5.55
CA PHE A 181 -11.38 -1.14 -6.03
C PHE A 181 -10.59 -1.12 -7.34
N ARG A 182 -10.87 -0.18 -8.24
CA ARG A 182 -10.16 -0.08 -9.52
C ARG A 182 -8.77 0.53 -9.38
N ARG A 183 -8.60 1.57 -8.56
CA ARG A 183 -7.38 2.41 -8.48
C ARG A 183 -6.43 2.03 -7.34
N LEU A 184 -6.93 1.46 -6.25
CA LEU A 184 -6.15 1.24 -5.02
C LEU A 184 -6.01 -0.22 -4.63
N VAL A 185 -7.06 -1.03 -4.78
CA VAL A 185 -7.08 -2.41 -4.27
C VAL A 185 -6.39 -3.34 -5.28
N PRO A 186 -5.26 -3.98 -4.91
CA PRO A 186 -4.63 -4.99 -5.77
C PRO A 186 -5.55 -6.19 -6.00
N GLU A 187 -5.43 -6.84 -7.17
CA GLU A 187 -6.36 -7.89 -7.64
C GLU A 187 -6.53 -9.03 -6.61
N GLN A 188 -5.43 -9.45 -5.99
CA GLN A 188 -5.42 -10.52 -4.98
C GLN A 188 -6.28 -10.20 -3.74
N TYR A 189 -6.49 -8.92 -3.42
CA TYR A 189 -7.29 -8.50 -2.27
C TYR A 189 -8.76 -8.24 -2.63
N LYS A 190 -9.10 -8.05 -3.92
CA LYS A 190 -10.46 -7.65 -4.33
C LYS A 190 -11.53 -8.66 -3.92
N LYS A 191 -11.29 -9.95 -4.17
CA LYS A 191 -12.24 -11.02 -3.82
C LYS A 191 -12.48 -11.10 -2.31
N GLY A 192 -11.41 -10.99 -1.53
CA GLY A 192 -11.49 -10.95 -0.07
C GLY A 192 -12.34 -9.77 0.40
N LEU A 193 -11.95 -8.55 0.01
CA LEU A 193 -12.61 -7.31 0.43
C LEU A 193 -14.07 -7.19 -0.02
N ARG A 194 -14.43 -7.71 -1.21
CA ARG A 194 -15.83 -7.73 -1.67
C ARG A 194 -16.69 -8.78 -0.97
N GLY A 195 -16.08 -9.92 -0.61
CA GLY A 195 -16.78 -11.05 0.00
C GLY A 195 -16.84 -11.01 1.52
N SER A 196 -16.02 -10.19 2.17
CA SER A 196 -15.79 -10.28 3.60
C SER A 196 -16.49 -9.18 4.39
N ALA A 197 -17.62 -9.55 5.00
CA ALA A 197 -18.08 -8.96 6.25
C ALA A 197 -17.27 -9.47 7.49
N GLY A 198 -16.07 -10.05 7.28
CA GLY A 198 -15.31 -10.73 8.34
C GLY A 198 -13.85 -11.13 8.02
N GLY A 199 -13.22 -10.48 7.05
CA GLY A 199 -11.78 -10.63 6.73
C GLY A 199 -11.01 -9.40 7.19
N ILE A 200 -9.67 -9.50 7.26
CA ILE A 200 -8.82 -8.36 7.62
C ILE A 200 -9.08 -7.22 6.62
N GLY A 201 -9.73 -6.17 7.11
CA GLY A 201 -9.80 -4.89 6.45
C GLY A 201 -11.01 -4.61 5.57
N GLY A 202 -12.23 -4.95 6.01
CA GLY A 202 -13.44 -4.42 5.36
C GLY A 202 -13.34 -2.90 5.18
N ILE A 203 -13.40 -2.44 3.92
CA ILE A 203 -13.43 -1.02 3.57
C ILE A 203 -14.83 -0.51 3.84
N SER A 204 -14.92 0.49 4.70
CA SER A 204 -16.17 1.14 5.11
C SER A 204 -16.09 2.64 4.86
N VAL A 205 -17.24 3.31 4.91
CA VAL A 205 -17.34 4.78 4.83
C VAL A 205 -17.95 5.30 6.12
N ASP A 206 -17.34 6.33 6.70
CA ASP A 206 -17.90 7.10 7.81
C ASP A 206 -17.34 8.53 7.79
N HIS A 207 -17.71 9.35 8.77
CA HIS A 207 -17.25 10.72 8.93
C HIS A 207 -15.84 10.72 9.52
N HIS A 208 -14.92 11.36 8.81
CA HIS A 208 -13.52 11.45 9.19
C HIS A 208 -13.36 12.11 10.58
N PRO A 209 -12.53 11.56 11.48
CA PRO A 209 -12.50 11.96 12.89
C PRO A 209 -12.05 13.41 13.13
N VAL A 210 -11.29 13.99 12.21
CA VAL A 210 -10.81 15.37 12.32
C VAL A 210 -11.64 16.37 11.52
N THR A 211 -12.08 15.99 10.33
CA THR A 211 -12.68 16.94 9.36
C THR A 211 -14.19 16.81 9.28
N GLY A 212 -14.76 15.72 9.78
CA GLY A 212 -16.20 15.44 9.73
C GLY A 212 -16.73 15.14 8.32
N VAL A 213 -15.90 15.14 7.28
CA VAL A 213 -16.35 14.81 5.92
C VAL A 213 -16.37 13.29 5.71
N PRO A 214 -17.27 12.75 4.86
CA PRO A 214 -17.27 11.33 4.54
C PRO A 214 -15.92 10.89 3.96
N SER A 215 -15.38 9.77 4.44
CA SER A 215 -14.10 9.20 3.99
C SER A 215 -14.09 7.68 4.16
N PHE A 216 -13.24 7.00 3.40
CA PHE A 216 -13.05 5.57 3.54
C PHE A 216 -12.16 5.26 4.73
N PHE A 217 -12.39 4.13 5.37
CA PHE A 217 -11.47 3.57 6.35
C PHE A 217 -11.44 2.06 6.31
N VAL A 218 -10.35 1.49 6.79
CA VAL A 218 -10.19 0.05 6.97
C VAL A 218 -10.54 -0.29 8.41
N HIS A 219 -11.51 -1.18 8.61
CA HIS A 219 -12.03 -1.47 9.95
C HIS A 219 -10.96 -2.10 10.87
N PRO A 220 -10.73 -1.57 12.09
CA PRO A 220 -9.61 -1.96 12.95
C PRO A 220 -9.79 -3.28 13.73
N CYS A 221 -10.99 -3.88 13.72
CA CYS A 221 -11.34 -4.97 14.65
C CYS A 221 -10.38 -6.17 14.63
N LEU A 222 -9.91 -6.59 13.45
CA LEU A 222 -9.00 -7.75 13.33
C LEU A 222 -7.52 -7.36 13.36
N LEU A 223 -7.21 -6.06 13.31
CA LEU A 223 -5.83 -5.58 13.22
C LEU A 223 -5.12 -5.63 14.58
N GLY A 224 -5.84 -5.37 15.68
CA GLY A 224 -5.28 -5.57 17.02
C GLY A 224 -4.89 -7.02 17.27
N GLU A 225 -5.78 -7.97 16.99
CA GLU A 225 -5.51 -9.40 17.13
C GLU A 225 -4.38 -9.90 16.21
N ALA A 226 -4.28 -9.34 15.00
CA ALA A 226 -3.17 -9.63 14.10
C ALA A 226 -1.83 -9.14 14.66
N MET A 227 -1.79 -7.92 15.21
CA MET A 227 -0.60 -7.37 15.86
C MET A 227 -0.15 -8.21 17.06
N ALA A 228 -1.07 -8.77 17.85
CA ALA A 228 -0.74 -9.61 19.01
C ALA A 228 0.14 -10.84 18.69
N LYS A 229 0.24 -11.23 17.41
CA LYS A 229 1.07 -12.35 16.94
C LYS A 229 2.55 -11.98 16.74
N PHE A 230 2.88 -10.70 16.84
CA PHE A 230 4.23 -10.18 16.66
C PHE A 230 4.80 -9.74 18.01
N ASP A 231 6.11 -9.89 18.19
CA ASP A 231 6.84 -9.18 19.23
C ASP A 231 7.50 -7.97 18.57
N CYS A 232 6.95 -6.77 18.79
CA CYS A 232 7.46 -5.55 18.18
C CYS A 232 7.74 -4.47 19.23
N SER A 233 8.82 -3.72 19.03
CA SER A 233 9.13 -2.49 19.77
C SER A 233 8.25 -1.34 19.28
N LYS A 234 8.22 -0.24 20.03
CA LYS A 234 7.57 1.01 19.61
C LYS A 234 8.10 1.54 18.28
N GLU A 235 9.40 1.36 18.06
CA GLU A 235 10.05 1.83 16.83
C GLU A 235 9.53 1.12 15.58
N ASN A 236 9.18 -0.17 15.72
CA ASN A 236 8.75 -1.01 14.60
C ASN A 236 7.22 -1.17 14.50
N TYR A 237 6.46 -0.76 15.52
CA TYR A 237 5.02 -0.99 15.60
C TYR A 237 4.26 -0.57 14.35
N LEU A 238 4.41 0.69 13.89
CA LEU A 238 3.68 1.18 12.72
C LEU A 238 4.19 0.59 11.40
N MET A 239 5.46 0.16 11.32
CA MET A 239 5.97 -0.53 10.13
C MET A 239 5.31 -1.91 9.99
N VAL A 240 5.22 -2.67 11.08
CA VAL A 240 4.53 -3.97 11.10
C VAL A 240 3.05 -3.78 10.83
N TRP A 241 2.40 -2.84 11.50
CA TRP A 241 0.99 -2.54 11.30
C TRP A 241 0.68 -2.15 9.85
N LEU A 242 1.50 -1.30 9.22
CA LEU A 242 1.38 -0.94 7.80
C LEU A 242 1.57 -2.15 6.88
N GLY A 243 2.46 -3.08 7.21
CA GLY A 243 2.61 -4.34 6.49
C GLY A 243 1.35 -5.23 6.51
N LEU A 244 0.58 -5.17 7.60
CA LEU A 244 -0.66 -5.94 7.75
C LEU A 244 -1.85 -5.33 7.02
N VAL A 245 -1.98 -4.00 7.03
CA VAL A 245 -3.18 -3.29 6.53
C VAL A 245 -2.97 -2.59 5.20
N GLY A 246 -1.75 -2.09 4.93
CA GLY A 246 -1.51 -1.16 3.82
C GLY A 246 -1.75 -1.80 2.45
N GLY A 247 -1.32 -3.04 2.28
CA GLY A 247 -1.39 -3.75 1.01
C GLY A 247 -2.81 -3.87 0.43
N CYS A 248 -3.84 -4.00 1.28
CA CYS A 248 -5.22 -4.16 0.81
C CYS A 248 -5.81 -2.89 0.19
N VAL A 249 -5.19 -1.73 0.42
CA VAL A 249 -5.59 -0.42 -0.13
C VAL A 249 -4.45 0.27 -0.89
N GLY A 250 -3.48 -0.49 -1.39
CA GLY A 250 -2.40 0.02 -2.24
C GLY A 250 -1.42 0.96 -1.54
N LEU A 251 -1.31 0.85 -0.20
CA LEU A 251 -0.33 1.56 0.60
C LEU A 251 0.85 0.64 0.90
N TRP A 252 1.97 0.91 0.25
CA TRP A 252 3.24 0.22 0.48
C TRP A 252 4.25 1.18 1.09
N VAL A 253 5.01 0.69 2.07
CA VAL A 253 6.10 1.44 2.67
C VAL A 253 7.34 1.30 1.77
N PRO A 254 8.05 2.40 1.44
CA PRO A 254 9.29 2.32 0.67
C PRO A 254 10.30 1.37 1.33
N ALA A 255 10.92 0.49 0.53
CA ALA A 255 11.84 -0.52 1.03
C ALA A 255 13.04 0.09 1.75
N GLU A 256 13.47 1.28 1.36
CA GLU A 256 14.56 2.02 1.97
C GLU A 256 14.26 2.47 3.41
N MET A 257 12.99 2.43 3.84
CA MET A 257 12.62 2.62 5.26
C MET A 257 12.77 1.34 6.08
N ALA A 258 12.85 0.17 5.45
CA ALA A 258 13.09 -1.11 6.12
C ALA A 258 14.59 -1.47 6.21
N LEU A 259 15.43 -0.79 5.44
CA LEU A 259 16.88 -0.93 5.52
C LEU A 259 17.40 -0.22 6.77
N GLU A 260 18.00 -0.97 7.68
CA GLU A 260 18.74 -0.39 8.82
C GLU A 260 19.94 0.39 8.27
N THR A 261 19.98 1.70 8.53
CA THR A 261 21.11 2.59 8.24
C THR A 261 22.07 2.70 9.40
#